data_AF-A0A2V9PQ70-F1
#
_entry.id   AF-A0A2V9PQ70-F1
#
_cell.length_a   1.000
_cell.length_b   1.000
_cell.length_c   1.000
_cell.angle_alpha   90.00
_cell.angle_beta   90.00
_cell.angle_gamma   90.00
#
_symmetry.space_group_name_H-M   'P 1'
#
loop_
_entity.id
_entity.type
_entity.pdbx_description
1 polymer ?
#
loop_
_entity_poly.entity_id
_entity_poly.type
_entity_poly.pdbx_seq_one_letter_code
_entity_poly.pdbx_strand_id
1 'polypeptide(L)' 'VPPSVIADIYFAAGERDRGFAWLERAFNERDDTLEGIRIDPVVAPFRSDPRFADLLRRMGLPQ' A
#
# COMPACT_ATOMS: atom_id res chain seq x y z
N VAL A 1 -1.56 14.34 -6.62
CA VAL A 1 -1.13 13.69 -5.36
C VAL A 1 -0.91 12.23 -5.69
N PRO A 2 0.25 11.63 -5.37
CA PRO A 2 0.52 10.22 -5.63
C PRO A 2 -0.57 9.33 -4.98
N PRO A 3 -1.11 8.31 -5.69
CA PRO A 3 -2.11 7.40 -5.13
C PRO A 3 -1.69 6.73 -3.80
N SER A 4 -0.40 6.45 -3.59
CA SER A 4 0.13 5.92 -2.34
C SER A 4 -0.12 6.83 -1.13
N VAL A 5 0.04 8.15 -1.30
CA VAL A 5 -0.17 9.16 -0.24
C VAL A 5 -1.65 9.20 0.14
N ILE A 6 -2.53 8.94 -0.82
CA ILE A 6 -3.97 8.84 -0.55
C ILE A 6 -4.27 7.53 0.21
N ALA A 7 -3.58 6.44 -0.12
CA ALA A 7 -3.68 5.19 0.63
C ALA A 7 -3.29 5.40 2.10
N ASP A 8 -2.20 6.11 2.38
CA ASP A 8 -1.72 6.41 3.73
C ASP A 8 -2.78 7.16 4.56
N ILE A 9 -3.49 8.12 3.95
CA ILE A 9 -4.58 8.85 4.62
C ILE A 9 -5.69 7.88 5.06
N TYR A 10 -6.09 6.95 4.18
CA TYR A 10 -7.12 5.97 4.52
C TYR A 10 -6.64 4.97 5.57
N PHE A 11 -5.39 4.51 5.50
CA PHE A 11 -4.81 3.64 6.52
C PHE A 11 -4.70 4.33 7.88
N ALA A 12 -4.28 5.59 7.92
CA ALA A 12 -4.24 6.40 9.12
C ALA A 12 -5.64 6.62 9.73
N ALA A 13 -6.68 6.69 8.89
CA ALA A 13 -8.08 6.75 9.31
C ALA A 13 -8.66 5.39 9.73
N GLY A 14 -7.91 4.30 9.63
CA GLY A 14 -8.39 2.93 9.89
C GLY A 14 -9.29 2.37 8.78
N GLU A 15 -9.46 3.09 7.68
CA GLU A 15 -10.27 2.70 6.51
C GLU A 15 -9.49 1.75 5.59
N ARG A 16 -9.26 0.54 6.10
CA ARG A 16 -8.43 -0.49 5.49
C ARG A 16 -8.76 -0.76 4.01
N ASP A 17 -10.02 -0.96 3.68
CA ASP A 17 -10.42 -1.35 2.32
C ASP A 17 -10.18 -0.24 1.30
N ARG A 18 -10.38 1.03 1.71
CA ARG A 18 -10.06 2.17 0.86
C ARG A 18 -8.55 2.34 0.71
N GLY A 19 -7.78 2.13 1.78
CA GLY A 19 -6.31 2.12 1.72
C GLY A 19 -5.80 1.14 0.67
N PHE A 20 -6.25 -0.12 0.71
CA PHE A 20 -5.86 -1.12 -0.28
C PHE A 20 -6.33 -0.79 -1.71
N ALA A 21 -7.53 -0.23 -1.88
CA ALA A 21 -7.98 0.22 -3.21
C ALA A 21 -7.05 1.28 -3.81
N TRP A 22 -6.51 2.18 -2.98
CA TRP A 22 -5.55 3.18 -3.41
C TRP A 22 -4.14 2.61 -3.64
N LEU A 23 -3.71 1.60 -2.87
CA LEU A 23 -2.46 0.88 -3.17
C LEU A 23 -2.52 0.12 -4.50
N GLU A 24 -3.65 -0.52 -4.82
CA GLU A 24 -3.85 -1.14 -6.14
C GLU A 24 -3.77 -0.13 -7.27
N ARG A 25 -4.33 1.06 -7.05
CA ARG A 25 -4.20 2.17 -7.99
C ARG A 25 -2.75 2.64 -8.13
N ALA A 26 -2.03 2.81 -7.02
CA ALA A 26 -0.61 3.17 -7.01
C ALA A 26 0.23 2.17 -7.81
N PHE A 27 -0.05 0.87 -7.64
CA PHE A 27 0.61 -0.19 -8.39
C PHE A 27 0.34 -0.10 -9.90
N ASN A 28 -0.94 0.06 -10.28
CA ASN A 28 -1.34 0.15 -11.69
C ASN A 28 -0.79 1.40 -12.39
N GLU A 29 -0.72 2.52 -11.66
CA GLU A 29 -0.18 3.78 -12.17
C GLU A 29 1.35 3.86 -12.11
N ARG A 30 2.03 2.83 -11.57
CA ARG A 30 3.47 2.78 -11.34
C ARG A 30 3.96 3.98 -10.52
N ASP A 31 3.26 4.26 -9.43
CA ASP A 31 3.62 5.32 -8.49
C ASP A 31 4.98 5.04 -7.84
N ASP A 32 5.98 5.89 -8.12
CA ASP A 32 7.36 5.74 -7.63
C ASP A 32 7.45 5.71 -6.10
N THR A 33 6.52 6.37 -5.41
CA THR A 33 6.53 6.41 -3.94
C THR A 33 6.10 5.09 -3.30
N LEU A 34 5.51 4.17 -4.08
CA LEU A 34 5.14 2.83 -3.63
C LEU A 34 6.38 1.96 -3.31
N GLU A 35 7.57 2.30 -3.79
CA GLU A 35 8.83 1.60 -3.47
C GLU A 35 9.06 1.48 -1.95
N GLY A 36 8.69 2.52 -1.19
CA GLY A 36 8.88 2.59 0.26
C GLY A 36 7.86 1.81 1.09
N ILE A 37 6.85 1.20 0.48
CA ILE A 37 5.67 0.67 1.19
C ILE A 37 6.02 -0.39 2.25
N ARG A 38 7.11 -1.15 2.07
CA ARG A 38 7.51 -2.19 3.02
C ARG A 38 7.96 -1.63 4.38
N ILE A 39 8.54 -0.44 4.39
CA ILE A 39 9.07 0.20 5.60
C ILE A 39 8.15 1.29 6.15
N ASP A 40 7.07 1.62 5.44
CA ASP A 40 6.13 2.65 5.87
C ASP A 40 5.43 2.23 7.19
N PRO A 41 5.51 3.06 8.25
CA PRO A 41 4.84 2.81 9.52
C PRO A 41 3.32 2.87 9.44
N VAL A 42 2.75 3.63 8.50
CA VAL A 42 1.29 3.77 8.34
C VAL A 42 0.66 2.44 7.92
N VAL A 43 1.33 1.69 7.04
CA VAL A 43 0.90 0.34 6.65
C VAL A 43 1.30 -0.77 7.62
N ALA A 44 2.13 -0.50 8.63
CA ALA A 44 2.63 -1.52 9.55
C ALA A 44 1.52 -2.37 10.23
N PRO A 45 0.39 -1.79 10.70
CA PRO A 45 -0.71 -2.57 11.27
C PRO A 45 -1.44 -3.49 10.28
N PHE A 46 -1.24 -3.27 8.97
CA PHE A 46 -1.96 -3.95 7.89
C PHE A 46 -1.09 -4.99 7.15
N ARG A 47 0.17 -5.18 7.56
CA ARG A 47 1.10 -6.12 6.91
C ARG A 47 0.68 -7.59 7.00
N SER A 48 -0.17 -7.94 7.98
CA SER A 48 -0.75 -9.28 8.10
C SER A 48 -1.94 -9.53 7.16
N ASP A 49 -2.46 -8.50 6.49
CA ASP A 49 -3.53 -8.65 5.52
C ASP A 49 -2.98 -9.33 4.25
N PRO A 50 -3.63 -10.40 3.74
CA PRO A 50 -3.13 -11.13 2.58
C PRO A 50 -3.01 -10.27 1.31
N ARG A 51 -3.77 -9.16 1.21
CA ARG A 51 -3.66 -8.21 0.10
C ARG A 51 -2.31 -7.50 0.07
N PHE A 52 -1.70 -7.28 1.24
CA PHE A 52 -0.37 -6.68 1.32
C PHE A 52 0.70 -7.63 0.78
N ALA A 53 0.65 -8.90 1.16
CA ALA A 53 1.58 -9.91 0.66
C ALA A 53 1.44 -10.12 -0.87
N ASP A 54 0.21 -10.09 -1.40
CA ASP A 54 -0.02 -10.16 -2.85
C ASP A 54 0.56 -8.95 -3.59
N LEU A 55 0.37 -7.76 -3.05
CA LEU A 55 0.93 -6.53 -3.61
C LEU A 55 2.46 -6.59 -3.69
N LEU A 56 3.14 -6.97 -2.59
CA LEU A 56 4.60 -7.11 -2.57
C LEU A 56 5.09 -8.14 -3.61
N ARG A 57 4.38 -9.28 -3.72
CA ARG A 57 4.69 -10.30 -4.73
C ARG A 57 4.60 -9.76 -6.15
N ARG A 58 3.56 -8.97 -6.45
CA ARG A 58 3.35 -8.36 -7.77
C ARG A 58 4.35 -7.25 -8.08
N MET A 59 4.86 -6.58 -7.04
CA MET A 59 5.97 -5.62 -7.14
C MET A 59 7.34 -6.30 -7.28
N GLY A 60 7.44 -7.63 -7.11
CA GLY A 60 8.71 -8.37 -7.12
C GLY A 60 9.53 -8.17 -5.84
N LEU A 61 8.90 -7.72 -4.76
CA LEU A 61 9.54 -7.50 -3.46
C LEU A 61 9.49 -8.78 -2.60
N PRO A 62 10.50 -9.01 -1.73
CA PRO A 62 10.47 -10.11 -0.77
C PRO A 62 9.34 -9.91 0.25
N GLN A 63 8.67 -11.01 0.60
CA GLN A 63 7.60 -11.08 1.61
C GLN A 63 8.18 -11.24 3.02
#